data_AF-A0A522W291-F1
#
_entry.id   AF-A0A522W291-F1
#
_cell.length_a   1.000
_cell.length_b   1.000
_cell.length_c   1.000
_cell.angle_alpha   90.00
_cell.angle_beta   90.00
_cell.angle_gamma   90.00
#
_symmetry.space_group_name_H-M   'P 1'
#
loop_
_entity.id
_entity.type
_entity.pdbx_description
1 polymer ?
#
loop_
_entity_poly.entity_id
_entity_poly.type
_entity_poly.pdbx_seq_one_letter_code
_entity_poly.pdbx_strand_id
1 'polypeptide(L)'
;TYRMMALLALPKARDASPAASRLDRDLKAIVEELASPEESDDRKLLERLTAIAAESERLGSATAFRFSAAAAYYNLVRQRIEELREERIAGVQTLGEFMERRLAPAMATCTSTARRIEDLSSRVARAGDLLSTRVDIALEEKNRDLLHSMNRRAKLQLRLQETVEGLSIAAIAYYLVGLVGYGAKGMKAAGIPLDPDLVQGLSVPVALALVALGLRSLRKRLHQD
;
A
#
# COMPACT_ATOMS: atom_id res chain seq x y z
N THR A 1 -34.73 7.58 -42.53
CA THR A 1 -33.98 8.43 -41.57
C THR A 1 -33.08 7.64 -40.63
N TYR A 2 -33.53 6.52 -40.03
CA TYR A 2 -32.75 5.75 -39.05
C TYR A 2 -31.38 5.23 -39.54
N ARG A 3 -31.26 4.84 -40.81
CA ARG A 3 -29.97 4.45 -41.43
C ARG A 3 -28.86 5.50 -41.24
N MET A 4 -29.18 6.76 -41.53
CA MET A 4 -28.21 7.86 -41.44
C MET A 4 -27.79 8.07 -39.98
N MET A 5 -28.77 8.02 -39.06
CA MET A 5 -28.51 8.21 -37.63
C MET A 5 -27.63 7.10 -37.05
N ALA A 6 -27.82 5.85 -37.47
CA ALA A 6 -26.96 4.74 -37.08
C ALA A 6 -25.49 4.95 -37.51
N LEU A 7 -25.26 5.50 -38.71
CA LEU A 7 -23.91 5.72 -39.25
C LEU A 7 -23.16 6.90 -38.63
N LEU A 8 -23.83 7.77 -37.86
CA LEU A 8 -23.17 8.88 -37.16
C LEU A 8 -22.20 8.41 -36.06
N ALA A 9 -22.29 7.16 -35.62
CA ALA A 9 -21.36 6.57 -34.66
C ALA A 9 -20.02 6.13 -35.27
N LEU A 10 -19.99 5.82 -36.58
CA LEU A 10 -18.81 5.24 -37.21
C LEU A 10 -17.57 6.16 -37.18
N PRO A 11 -17.67 7.47 -37.47
CA PRO A 11 -16.52 8.36 -37.36
C PRO A 11 -15.99 8.40 -35.93
N LYS A 12 -16.87 8.49 -34.93
CA LYS A 12 -16.48 8.45 -33.51
C LYS A 12 -15.75 7.16 -33.13
N ALA A 13 -16.19 6.01 -33.65
CA ALA A 13 -15.52 4.73 -33.41
C ALA A 13 -14.11 4.70 -34.04
N ARG A 14 -13.97 5.26 -35.24
CA ARG A 14 -12.67 5.36 -35.94
C ARG A 14 -11.70 6.29 -35.21
N ASP A 15 -12.19 7.39 -34.65
CA ASP A 15 -11.37 8.33 -33.88
C ASP A 15 -10.97 7.75 -32.51
N ALA A 16 -11.89 7.03 -31.85
CA ALA A 16 -11.65 6.43 -30.53
C ALA A 16 -10.75 5.19 -30.57
N SER A 17 -10.76 4.42 -31.67
CA SER A 17 -10.05 3.13 -31.76
C SER A 17 -8.51 3.25 -31.60
N PRO A 18 -7.82 4.23 -32.24
CA PRO A 18 -6.40 4.47 -31.98
C PRO A 18 -6.09 4.87 -30.54
N ALA A 19 -6.93 5.72 -29.94
CA ALA A 19 -6.77 6.15 -28.55
C ALA A 19 -6.90 4.97 -27.58
N ALA A 20 -7.95 4.15 -27.73
CA ALA A 20 -8.12 2.92 -26.95
C ALA A 20 -6.94 1.95 -27.14
N SER A 21 -6.38 1.87 -28.36
CA SER A 21 -5.21 1.03 -28.64
C SER A 21 -3.94 1.51 -27.97
N ARG A 22 -3.76 2.84 -27.86
CA ARG A 22 -2.63 3.43 -27.17
C ARG A 22 -2.73 3.15 -25.66
N LEU A 23 -3.88 3.46 -25.06
CA LEU A 23 -4.13 3.22 -23.64
C LEU A 23 -3.96 1.74 -23.24
N ASP A 24 -4.39 0.81 -24.10
CA ASP A 24 -4.17 -0.63 -23.87
C ASP A 24 -2.68 -1.01 -23.84
N ARG A 25 -1.85 -0.41 -24.70
CA ARG A 25 -0.40 -0.63 -24.68
C ARG A 25 0.24 -0.03 -23.45
N ASP A 26 -0.16 1.20 -23.09
CA ASP A 26 0.37 1.90 -21.92
C ASP A 26 0.02 1.13 -20.63
N LEU A 27 -1.20 0.58 -20.55
CA LEU A 27 -1.61 -0.27 -19.43
C LEU A 27 -0.81 -1.58 -19.37
N LYS A 28 -0.55 -2.23 -20.51
CA LYS A 28 0.30 -3.44 -20.55
C LYS A 28 1.69 -3.16 -20.00
N ALA A 29 2.31 -2.05 -20.41
CA ALA A 29 3.62 -1.65 -19.90
C ALA A 29 3.61 -1.41 -18.37
N ILE A 30 2.54 -0.80 -17.83
CA ILE A 30 2.38 -0.65 -16.36
C ILE A 30 2.28 -2.00 -15.67
N VAL A 31 1.48 -2.93 -16.20
CA VAL A 31 1.29 -4.25 -15.60
C VAL A 31 2.58 -5.09 -15.66
N GLU A 32 3.34 -5.00 -16.74
CA GLU A 32 4.66 -5.64 -16.87
C GLU A 32 5.66 -5.09 -15.85
N GLU A 33 5.69 -3.77 -15.66
CA GLU A 33 6.53 -3.11 -14.66
C GLU A 33 6.09 -3.45 -13.22
N LEU A 34 4.77 -3.53 -12.97
CA LEU A 34 4.22 -3.96 -11.68
C LEU A 34 4.61 -5.40 -11.33
N ALA A 35 4.74 -6.27 -12.33
CA ALA A 35 5.19 -7.65 -12.16
C ALA A 35 6.70 -7.75 -11.84
N SER A 36 7.47 -6.67 -11.97
CA SER A 36 8.92 -6.63 -11.76
C SER A 36 9.25 -6.10 -10.34
N PRO A 37 9.75 -6.94 -9.42
CA PRO A 37 9.86 -6.58 -8.01
C PRO A 37 10.93 -5.52 -7.68
N GLU A 38 12.01 -5.46 -8.46
CA GLU A 38 13.26 -4.80 -8.04
C GLU A 38 13.44 -3.34 -8.52
N GLU A 39 12.70 -2.90 -9.56
CA GLU A 39 12.97 -1.62 -10.25
C GLU A 39 11.77 -0.65 -10.32
N SER A 40 10.64 -1.00 -9.73
CA SER A 40 9.39 -0.26 -9.91
C SER A 40 9.25 0.92 -8.94
N ASP A 41 9.08 2.13 -9.49
CA ASP A 41 8.68 3.32 -8.74
C ASP A 41 7.15 3.36 -8.66
N ASP A 42 6.59 2.77 -7.59
CA ASP A 42 5.15 2.64 -7.39
C ASP A 42 4.40 3.97 -7.52
N ARG A 43 5.03 5.10 -7.15
CA ARG A 43 4.43 6.43 -7.29
C ARG A 43 4.25 6.80 -8.76
N LYS A 44 5.28 6.60 -9.58
CA LYS A 44 5.19 6.86 -11.03
C LYS A 44 4.20 5.93 -11.71
N LEU A 45 4.13 4.67 -11.28
CA LEU A 45 3.12 3.74 -11.77
C LEU A 45 1.71 4.23 -11.44
N LEU A 46 1.47 4.71 -10.22
CA LEU A 46 0.18 5.23 -9.80
C LEU A 46 -0.22 6.48 -10.60
N GLU A 47 0.71 7.40 -10.82
CA GLU A 47 0.48 8.61 -11.63
C GLU A 47 0.10 8.24 -13.08
N ARG A 48 0.85 7.33 -13.71
CA ARG A 48 0.57 6.85 -15.07
C ARG A 48 -0.76 6.11 -15.14
N LEU A 49 -1.05 5.24 -14.19
CA LEU A 49 -2.30 4.47 -14.15
C LEU A 49 -3.51 5.38 -13.96
N THR A 50 -3.40 6.39 -13.10
CA THR A 50 -4.43 7.41 -12.88
C THR A 50 -4.71 8.20 -14.17
N ALA A 51 -3.66 8.55 -14.92
CA ALA A 51 -3.82 9.21 -16.21
C ALA A 51 -4.56 8.33 -17.23
N ILE A 52 -4.22 7.04 -17.31
CA ILE A 52 -4.91 6.07 -18.18
C ILE A 52 -6.37 5.89 -17.74
N ALA A 53 -6.64 5.80 -16.44
CA ALA A 53 -8.00 5.70 -15.91
C ALA A 53 -8.86 6.90 -16.33
N ALA A 54 -8.35 8.12 -16.11
CA ALA A 54 -9.03 9.34 -16.47
C ALA A 54 -9.26 9.47 -17.99
N GLU A 55 -8.30 9.04 -18.80
CA GLU A 55 -8.45 9.09 -20.26
C GLU A 55 -9.41 8.02 -20.79
N SER A 56 -9.37 6.79 -20.26
CA SER A 56 -10.32 5.73 -20.63
C SER A 56 -11.75 6.12 -20.28
N GLU A 57 -11.95 6.71 -19.10
CA GLU A 57 -13.27 7.19 -18.66
C GLU A 57 -13.80 8.31 -19.56
N ARG A 58 -12.96 9.30 -19.89
CA ARG A 58 -13.33 10.35 -20.86
C ARG A 58 -13.70 9.76 -22.22
N LEU A 59 -12.93 8.79 -22.71
CA LEU A 59 -13.16 8.17 -24.02
C LEU A 59 -14.48 7.37 -24.04
N GLY A 60 -14.75 6.61 -22.99
CA GLY A 60 -16.00 5.89 -22.79
C GLY A 60 -17.19 6.84 -22.74
N SER A 61 -17.13 7.84 -21.86
CA SER A 61 -18.20 8.84 -21.71
C SER A 61 -18.50 9.60 -23.00
N ALA A 62 -17.47 10.01 -23.75
CA ALA A 62 -17.62 10.76 -25.00
C ALA A 62 -18.29 9.96 -26.15
N THR A 63 -18.25 8.62 -26.08
CA THR A 63 -18.71 7.73 -27.13
C THR A 63 -19.97 6.93 -26.77
N ALA A 64 -20.20 6.64 -25.49
CA ALA A 64 -21.27 5.77 -24.98
C ALA A 64 -22.66 6.11 -25.55
N PHE A 65 -23.10 7.36 -25.43
CA PHE A 65 -24.41 7.78 -25.92
C PHE A 65 -24.58 7.50 -27.42
N ARG A 66 -23.54 7.81 -28.22
CA ARG A 66 -23.63 7.68 -29.68
C ARG A 66 -23.61 6.21 -30.12
N PHE A 67 -22.82 5.36 -29.46
CA PHE A 67 -22.82 3.92 -29.71
C PHE A 67 -24.15 3.26 -29.33
N SER A 68 -24.69 3.59 -28.16
CA SER A 68 -26.01 3.12 -27.74
C SER A 68 -27.11 3.56 -28.71
N ALA A 69 -27.11 4.83 -29.12
CA ALA A 69 -28.07 5.35 -30.08
C ALA A 69 -27.95 4.65 -31.44
N ALA A 70 -26.73 4.42 -31.94
CA ALA A 70 -26.53 3.72 -33.19
C ALA A 70 -27.03 2.28 -33.16
N ALA A 71 -26.82 1.56 -32.04
CA ALA A 71 -27.36 0.22 -31.84
C ALA A 71 -28.89 0.21 -31.90
N ALA A 72 -29.54 1.16 -31.19
CA ALA A 72 -30.99 1.31 -31.23
C ALA A 72 -31.52 1.62 -32.64
N TYR A 73 -30.87 2.55 -33.36
CA TYR A 73 -31.28 2.89 -34.72
C TYR A 73 -31.06 1.74 -35.72
N TYR A 74 -30.00 0.96 -35.57
CA TYR A 74 -29.76 -0.21 -36.40
C TYR A 74 -30.82 -1.29 -36.16
N ASN A 75 -31.16 -1.55 -34.89
CA ASN A 75 -32.24 -2.49 -34.56
C ASN A 75 -33.59 -2.02 -35.13
N LEU A 76 -33.88 -0.73 -35.07
CA LEU A 76 -35.10 -0.17 -35.66
C LEU A 76 -35.13 -0.33 -37.19
N VAL A 77 -33.99 -0.14 -37.87
CA VAL A 77 -33.91 -0.42 -39.32
C VAL A 77 -34.22 -1.88 -39.60
N ARG A 78 -33.63 -2.81 -38.84
CA ARG A 78 -33.89 -4.25 -39.00
C ARG A 78 -35.35 -4.60 -38.78
N GLN A 79 -35.94 -4.13 -37.68
CA GLN A 79 -37.35 -4.36 -37.37
C GLN A 79 -38.27 -3.86 -38.49
N ARG A 80 -38.01 -2.66 -39.03
CA ARG A 80 -38.83 -2.11 -40.13
C ARG A 80 -38.72 -2.91 -41.41
N ILE A 81 -37.56 -3.51 -41.68
CA ILE A 81 -37.40 -4.39 -42.83
C ILE A 81 -38.13 -5.71 -42.61
N GLU A 82 -38.02 -6.29 -41.41
CA GLU A 82 -38.73 -7.52 -41.04
C GLU A 82 -40.26 -7.36 -41.14
N GLU A 83 -40.80 -6.20 -40.75
CA GLU A 83 -42.21 -5.86 -40.89
C GLU A 83 -42.71 -5.83 -42.35
N LEU A 84 -41.83 -5.60 -43.33
CA LEU A 84 -42.19 -5.62 -44.76
C LEU A 84 -42.45 -7.03 -45.29
N ARG A 85 -42.06 -8.08 -44.55
CA ARG A 85 -42.22 -9.49 -44.95
C ARG A 85 -41.67 -9.76 -46.34
N GLU A 86 -40.42 -9.37 -46.56
CA GLU A 86 -39.77 -9.50 -47.86
C GLU A 86 -39.77 -10.95 -48.36
N GLU A 87 -40.20 -11.15 -49.61
CA GLU A 87 -40.07 -12.43 -50.30
C GLU A 87 -38.88 -12.38 -51.26
N ARG A 88 -38.21 -13.53 -51.42
CA ARG A 88 -37.01 -13.61 -52.25
C ARG A 88 -37.41 -13.73 -53.73
N ILE A 89 -36.91 -12.80 -54.54
CA ILE A 89 -37.00 -12.87 -55.99
C ILE A 89 -35.66 -13.36 -56.53
N ALA A 90 -35.67 -14.44 -57.33
CA ALA A 90 -34.45 -15.00 -57.90
C ALA A 90 -33.68 -13.96 -58.71
N GLY A 91 -32.37 -13.82 -58.42
CA GLY A 91 -31.50 -12.86 -59.09
C GLY A 91 -31.53 -11.43 -58.54
N VAL A 92 -32.35 -11.12 -57.53
CA VAL A 92 -32.44 -9.79 -56.92
C VAL A 92 -32.13 -9.84 -55.43
N GLN A 93 -31.35 -8.86 -54.95
CA GLN A 93 -31.03 -8.70 -53.53
C GLN A 93 -32.22 -8.08 -52.78
N THR A 94 -32.56 -8.60 -51.60
CA THR A 94 -33.60 -8.02 -50.75
C THR A 94 -33.12 -6.72 -50.10
N LEU A 95 -34.04 -5.86 -49.64
CA LEU A 95 -33.68 -4.63 -48.92
C LEU A 95 -32.92 -4.99 -47.63
N GLY A 96 -33.32 -6.06 -46.94
CA GLY A 96 -32.63 -6.60 -45.78
C GLY A 96 -31.18 -6.94 -46.06
N GLU A 97 -30.90 -7.75 -47.08
CA GLU A 97 -29.53 -8.11 -47.46
C GLU A 97 -28.69 -6.88 -47.85
N PHE A 98 -29.30 -5.94 -48.60
CA PHE A 98 -28.62 -4.71 -49.00
C PHE A 98 -28.26 -3.83 -47.79
N MET A 99 -29.21 -3.64 -46.88
CA MET A 99 -29.04 -2.80 -45.70
C MET A 99 -28.09 -3.43 -44.69
N GLU A 100 -28.16 -4.74 -44.51
CA GLU A 100 -27.26 -5.50 -43.65
C GLU A 100 -25.81 -5.35 -44.11
N ARG A 101 -25.53 -5.60 -45.41
CA ARG A 101 -24.18 -5.46 -45.97
C ARG A 101 -23.62 -4.03 -45.82
N ARG A 102 -24.49 -3.03 -45.74
CA ARG A 102 -24.10 -1.61 -45.67
C ARG A 102 -23.96 -1.08 -44.24
N LEU A 103 -24.74 -1.60 -43.30
CA LEU A 103 -24.77 -1.14 -41.91
C LEU A 103 -23.97 -2.03 -40.97
N ALA A 104 -24.01 -3.34 -41.16
CA ALA A 104 -23.40 -4.29 -40.24
C ALA A 104 -21.89 -4.04 -40.01
N PRO A 105 -21.05 -3.74 -41.01
CA PRO A 105 -19.64 -3.44 -40.77
C PRO A 105 -19.42 -2.21 -39.88
N ALA A 106 -20.24 -1.18 -40.07
CA ALA A 106 -20.17 0.04 -39.26
C ALA A 106 -20.59 -0.23 -37.80
N MET A 107 -21.66 -1.01 -37.63
CA MET A 107 -22.15 -1.41 -36.31
C MET A 107 -21.19 -2.34 -35.58
N ALA A 108 -20.58 -3.29 -36.28
CA ALA A 108 -19.54 -4.17 -35.75
C ALA A 108 -18.34 -3.36 -35.26
N THR A 109 -17.93 -2.32 -36.00
CA THR A 109 -16.86 -1.40 -35.58
C THR A 109 -17.23 -0.65 -34.30
N CYS A 110 -18.43 -0.06 -34.23
CA CYS A 110 -18.86 0.66 -33.03
C CYS A 110 -18.92 -0.26 -31.80
N THR A 111 -19.45 -1.48 -31.99
CA THR A 111 -19.59 -2.45 -30.91
C THR A 111 -18.24 -2.99 -30.43
N SER A 112 -17.30 -3.25 -31.35
CA SER A 112 -15.96 -3.71 -30.97
C SER A 112 -15.16 -2.61 -30.26
N THR A 113 -15.28 -1.36 -30.70
CA THR A 113 -14.66 -0.21 -30.01
C THR A 113 -15.26 -0.01 -28.62
N ALA A 114 -16.59 -0.08 -28.47
CA ALA A 114 -17.26 0.02 -27.17
C ALA A 114 -16.76 -1.04 -26.18
N ARG A 115 -16.78 -2.32 -26.60
CA ARG A 115 -16.29 -3.44 -25.78
C ARG A 115 -14.82 -3.28 -25.38
N ARG A 116 -13.99 -2.76 -26.28
CA ARG A 116 -12.56 -2.55 -26.00
C ARG A 116 -12.32 -1.46 -24.95
N ILE A 117 -13.13 -0.40 -24.97
CA ILE A 117 -13.06 0.66 -23.95
C ILE A 117 -13.53 0.13 -22.59
N GLU A 118 -14.60 -0.67 -22.57
CA GLU A 118 -15.12 -1.28 -21.33
C GLU A 118 -14.14 -2.29 -20.72
N ASP A 119 -13.52 -3.16 -21.54
CA ASP A 119 -12.46 -4.08 -21.10
C ASP A 119 -11.25 -3.30 -20.56
N LEU A 120 -10.85 -2.22 -21.24
CA LEU A 120 -9.76 -1.36 -20.80
C LEU A 120 -10.06 -0.77 -19.41
N SER A 121 -11.22 -0.16 -19.21
CA SER A 121 -11.62 0.38 -17.89
C SER A 121 -11.62 -0.70 -16.80
N SER A 122 -12.11 -1.89 -17.11
CA SER A 122 -12.09 -3.03 -16.16
C SER A 122 -10.68 -3.48 -15.81
N ARG A 123 -9.76 -3.49 -16.78
CA ARG A 123 -8.35 -3.87 -16.56
C ARG A 123 -7.57 -2.78 -15.81
N VAL A 124 -7.87 -1.51 -16.05
CA VAL A 124 -7.32 -0.39 -15.29
C VAL A 124 -7.71 -0.49 -13.82
N ALA A 125 -8.99 -0.76 -13.52
CA ALA A 125 -9.45 -0.93 -12.14
C ALA A 125 -8.69 -2.06 -11.42
N ARG A 126 -8.58 -3.24 -12.07
CA ARG A 126 -7.81 -4.36 -11.51
C ARG A 126 -6.33 -4.04 -11.30
N ALA A 127 -5.70 -3.34 -12.24
CA ALA A 127 -4.31 -2.91 -12.08
C ALA A 127 -4.16 -1.92 -10.91
N GLY A 128 -5.17 -1.08 -10.68
CA GLY A 128 -5.23 -0.15 -9.55
C GLY A 128 -5.25 -0.88 -8.22
N ASP A 129 -6.16 -1.86 -8.08
CA ASP A 129 -6.28 -2.67 -6.87
C ASP A 129 -4.98 -3.42 -6.55
N LEU A 130 -4.31 -3.98 -7.56
CA LEU A 130 -3.03 -4.67 -7.40
C LEU A 130 -1.91 -3.72 -6.95
N LEU A 131 -1.82 -2.54 -7.55
CA LEU A 131 -0.81 -1.53 -7.19
C LEU A 131 -1.04 -1.01 -5.77
N SER A 132 -2.28 -0.70 -5.39
CA SER A 132 -2.64 -0.31 -4.02
C SER A 132 -2.25 -1.39 -3.01
N THR A 133 -2.58 -2.65 -3.30
CA THR A 133 -2.20 -3.79 -2.43
C THR A 133 -0.68 -3.91 -2.27
N ARG A 134 0.10 -3.73 -3.34
CA ARG A 134 1.57 -3.76 -3.28
C ARG A 134 2.12 -2.64 -2.41
N VAL A 135 1.60 -1.41 -2.57
CA VAL A 135 2.01 -0.24 -1.78
C VAL A 135 1.70 -0.47 -0.29
N ASP A 136 0.52 -1.00 0.02
CA ASP A 136 0.11 -1.28 1.40
C ASP A 136 1.04 -2.31 2.04
N ILE A 137 1.36 -3.41 1.34
CA ILE A 137 2.32 -4.42 1.81
C ILE A 137 3.70 -3.80 2.04
N ALA A 138 4.20 -2.99 1.09
CA ALA A 138 5.52 -2.35 1.23
C ALA A 138 5.58 -1.39 2.43
N LEU A 139 4.48 -0.70 2.74
CA LEU A 139 4.35 0.15 3.92
C LEU A 139 4.31 -0.68 5.21
N GLU A 140 3.57 -1.79 5.23
CA GLU A 140 3.52 -2.71 6.37
C GLU A 140 4.91 -3.32 6.66
N GLU A 141 5.64 -3.73 5.63
CA GLU A 141 7.00 -4.25 5.77
C GLU A 141 7.96 -3.20 6.34
N LYS A 142 7.92 -1.96 5.84
CA LYS A 142 8.71 -0.85 6.41
C LYS A 142 8.36 -0.58 7.87
N ASN A 143 7.08 -0.61 8.22
CA ASN A 143 6.63 -0.43 9.61
C ASN A 143 7.13 -1.57 10.51
N ARG A 144 7.04 -2.82 10.05
CA ARG A 144 7.57 -4.00 10.75
C ARG A 144 9.07 -3.85 11.01
N ASP A 145 9.85 -3.47 10.00
CA ASP A 145 11.30 -3.32 10.13
C ASP A 145 11.67 -2.16 11.06
N LEU A 146 10.92 -1.05 11.01
CA LEU A 146 11.08 0.05 11.93
C LEU A 146 10.83 -0.39 13.38
N LEU A 147 9.75 -1.11 13.65
CA LEU A 147 9.43 -1.65 14.97
C LEU A 147 10.51 -2.65 15.45
N HIS A 148 11.01 -3.52 14.58
CA HIS A 148 12.13 -4.40 14.92
C HIS A 148 13.39 -3.61 15.30
N SER A 149 13.72 -2.57 14.53
CA SER A 149 14.87 -1.70 14.83
C SER A 149 14.70 -0.98 16.18
N MET A 150 13.48 -0.52 16.50
CA MET A 150 13.14 0.11 17.78
C MET A 150 13.29 -0.87 18.94
N ASN A 151 12.73 -2.07 18.83
CA ASN A 151 12.84 -3.11 19.85
C ASN A 151 14.31 -3.48 20.13
N ARG A 152 15.13 -3.57 19.07
CA ARG A 152 16.57 -3.82 19.22
C ARG A 152 17.27 -2.68 19.95
N ARG A 153 16.96 -1.43 19.61
CA ARG A 153 17.51 -0.25 20.30
C ARG A 153 17.07 -0.18 21.76
N ALA A 154 15.79 -0.41 22.06
CA ALA A 154 15.28 -0.44 23.43
C ALA A 154 15.97 -1.51 24.28
N LYS A 155 16.16 -2.72 23.72
CA LYS A 155 16.88 -3.80 24.42
C LYS A 155 18.35 -3.46 24.70
N LEU A 156 19.01 -2.75 23.79
CA LEU A 156 20.38 -2.26 24.01
C LEU A 156 20.42 -1.16 25.09
N GLN A 157 19.45 -0.24 25.07
CA GLN A 157 19.32 0.81 26.09
C GLN A 157 19.11 0.20 27.48
N LEU A 158 18.25 -0.82 27.60
CA LEU A 158 18.05 -1.55 28.86
C LEU A 158 19.34 -2.19 29.38
N ARG A 159 20.11 -2.86 28.50
CA ARG A 159 21.40 -3.45 28.89
C ARG A 159 22.41 -2.41 29.35
N LEU A 160 22.50 -1.27 28.65
CA LEU A 160 23.38 -0.18 29.04
C LEU A 160 22.96 0.40 30.40
N GLN A 161 21.65 0.58 30.63
CA GLN A 161 21.13 1.03 31.91
C GLN A 161 21.47 0.04 33.03
N GLU A 162 21.27 -1.26 32.84
CA GLU A 162 21.66 -2.30 33.80
C GLU A 162 23.17 -2.26 34.10
N THR A 163 24.02 -2.02 33.10
CA THR A 163 25.47 -1.89 33.34
C THR A 163 25.83 -0.64 34.16
N VAL A 164 25.17 0.50 33.93
CA VAL A 164 25.38 1.74 34.71
C VAL A 164 24.88 1.57 36.14
N GLU A 165 23.79 0.84 36.33
CA GLU A 165 23.30 0.48 37.66
C GLU A 165 24.28 -0.43 38.42
N GLY A 166 24.96 -1.35 37.74
CA GLY A 166 26.03 -2.16 38.35
C GLY A 166 27.19 -1.29 38.88
N LEU A 167 27.59 -0.28 38.11
CA LEU A 167 28.64 0.66 38.52
C LEU A 167 28.19 1.55 39.68
N SER A 168 26.93 1.99 39.71
CA SER A 168 26.43 2.82 40.81
C SER A 168 26.39 2.07 42.14
N ILE A 169 26.08 0.77 42.13
CA ILE A 169 26.17 -0.09 43.32
C ILE A 169 27.60 -0.09 43.88
N ALA A 170 28.61 -0.25 43.02
CA ALA A 170 30.01 -0.25 43.43
C ALA A 170 30.41 1.11 44.03
N ALA A 171 30.02 2.22 43.38
CA ALA A 171 30.30 3.57 43.87
C ALA A 171 29.64 3.84 45.24
N ILE A 172 28.35 3.54 45.39
CA ILE A 172 27.60 3.75 46.65
C ILE A 172 28.20 2.89 47.77
N ALA A 173 28.52 1.62 47.50
CA ALA A 173 29.14 0.73 48.48
C ALA A 173 30.50 1.26 48.96
N TYR A 174 31.33 1.76 48.03
CA TYR A 174 32.62 2.38 48.37
C TYR A 174 32.43 3.60 49.30
N TYR A 175 31.51 4.51 48.97
CA TYR A 175 31.23 5.67 49.81
C TYR A 175 30.69 5.29 51.19
N LEU A 176 29.82 4.28 51.28
CA LEU A 176 29.29 3.78 52.56
C LEU A 176 30.40 3.20 53.44
N VAL A 177 31.27 2.35 52.88
CA VAL A 177 32.42 1.80 53.60
C VAL A 177 33.34 2.92 54.10
N GLY A 178 33.60 3.93 53.26
CA GLY A 178 34.37 5.12 53.66
C GLY A 178 33.73 5.86 54.84
N LEU A 179 32.42 6.10 54.78
CA LEU A 179 31.66 6.79 55.83
C LEU A 179 31.72 6.03 57.17
N VAL A 180 31.55 4.70 57.12
CA VAL A 180 31.67 3.83 58.30
C VAL A 180 33.09 3.88 58.87
N GLY A 181 34.11 3.85 58.01
CA GLY A 181 35.51 3.96 58.42
C GLY A 181 35.81 5.29 59.12
N TYR A 182 35.34 6.42 58.59
CA TYR A 182 35.49 7.73 59.25
C TYR A 182 34.74 7.78 60.59
N GLY A 183 33.53 7.22 60.66
CA GLY A 183 32.76 7.11 61.91
C GLY A 183 33.48 6.28 62.97
N ALA A 184 34.06 5.13 62.59
CA ALA A 184 34.83 4.27 63.50
C ALA A 184 36.07 4.98 64.06
N LYS A 185 36.79 5.74 63.22
CA LYS A 185 37.92 6.57 63.66
C LYS A 185 37.48 7.67 64.64
N GLY A 186 36.33 8.30 64.40
CA GLY A 186 35.73 9.27 65.33
C GLY A 186 35.37 8.67 66.69
N MET A 187 34.78 7.46 66.70
CA MET A 187 34.46 6.75 67.95
C MET A 187 35.70 6.33 68.74
N LYS A 188 36.78 5.91 68.05
CA LYS A 188 38.07 5.64 68.69
C LYS A 188 38.66 6.91 69.33
N ALA A 189 38.58 8.04 68.64
CA ALA A 189 39.01 9.33 69.19
C ALA A 189 38.16 9.77 70.41
N ALA A 190 36.91 9.33 70.50
CA ALA A 190 36.00 9.57 71.63
C ALA A 190 36.20 8.60 72.82
N GLY A 191 37.19 7.69 72.76
CA GLY A 191 37.55 6.80 73.87
C GLY A 191 36.93 5.40 73.84
N ILE A 192 36.26 5.02 72.75
CA ILE A 192 35.71 3.67 72.58
C ILE A 192 36.82 2.73 72.04
N PRO A 193 37.09 1.57 72.66
CA PRO A 193 38.16 0.65 72.24
C PRO A 193 37.76 -0.21 71.04
N LEU A 194 37.44 0.44 69.92
CA LEU A 194 37.18 -0.22 68.64
C LEU A 194 38.42 -0.14 67.75
N ASP A 195 38.77 -1.26 67.11
CA ASP A 195 39.76 -1.28 66.05
C ASP A 195 39.11 -0.82 64.73
N PRO A 196 39.45 0.37 64.20
CA PRO A 196 38.81 0.92 63.01
C PRO A 196 39.06 0.04 61.77
N ASP A 197 40.17 -0.68 61.72
CA ASP A 197 40.55 -1.49 60.55
C ASP A 197 39.68 -2.77 60.48
N LEU A 198 39.39 -3.39 61.62
CA LEU A 198 38.45 -4.52 61.73
C LEU A 198 37.01 -4.09 61.40
N VAL A 199 36.56 -2.94 61.91
CA VAL A 199 35.21 -2.40 61.63
C VAL A 199 35.08 -2.07 60.15
N GLN A 200 36.09 -1.44 59.55
CA GLN A 200 36.10 -1.11 58.13
C GLN A 200 36.10 -2.38 57.26
N GLY A 201 36.92 -3.38 57.59
CA GLY A 201 36.95 -4.66 56.87
C GLY A 201 35.61 -5.40 56.93
N LEU A 202 34.96 -5.45 58.10
CA LEU A 202 33.66 -6.12 58.26
C LEU A 202 32.52 -5.34 57.58
N SER A 203 32.67 -4.03 57.40
CA SER A 203 31.66 -3.18 56.77
C SER A 203 31.52 -3.42 55.26
N VAL A 204 32.55 -3.93 54.58
CA VAL A 204 32.55 -4.16 53.13
C VAL A 204 31.43 -5.13 52.67
N PRO A 205 31.36 -6.38 53.19
CA PRO A 205 30.29 -7.31 52.79
C PRO A 205 28.91 -6.83 53.24
N VAL A 206 28.81 -6.14 54.37
CA VAL A 206 27.55 -5.59 54.90
C VAL A 206 27.02 -4.46 54.01
N ALA A 207 27.89 -3.52 53.61
CA ALA A 207 27.53 -2.41 52.73
C ALA A 207 27.09 -2.92 51.35
N LEU A 208 27.81 -3.89 50.77
CA LEU A 208 27.41 -4.52 49.51
C LEU A 208 26.05 -5.22 49.61
N ALA A 209 25.81 -5.98 50.68
CA ALA A 209 24.53 -6.65 50.91
C ALA A 209 23.38 -5.64 51.08
N LEU A 210 23.59 -4.57 51.85
CA LEU A 210 22.59 -3.53 52.08
C LEU A 210 22.21 -2.79 50.79
N VAL A 211 23.21 -2.38 50.00
CA VAL A 211 22.96 -1.68 48.72
C VAL A 211 22.27 -2.61 47.73
N ALA A 212 22.71 -3.87 47.62
CA ALA A 212 22.09 -4.85 46.74
C ALA A 212 20.64 -5.16 47.12
N LEU A 213 20.35 -5.35 48.41
CA LEU A 213 18.99 -5.60 48.91
C LEU A 213 18.09 -4.37 48.78
N GLY A 214 18.64 -3.17 49.04
CA GLY A 214 17.94 -1.89 48.88
C GLY A 214 17.51 -1.66 47.44
N LEU A 215 18.42 -1.79 46.47
CA LEU A 215 18.09 -1.66 45.05
C LEU A 215 17.13 -2.77 44.57
N ARG A 216 17.30 -4.02 45.01
CA ARG A 216 16.36 -5.10 44.67
C ARG A 216 14.95 -4.81 45.17
N SER A 217 14.82 -4.26 46.37
CA SER A 217 13.53 -3.91 46.96
C SER A 217 12.88 -2.71 46.25
N LEU A 218 13.67 -1.72 45.84
CA LEU A 218 13.20 -0.56 45.09
C LEU A 218 12.70 -0.96 43.69
N ARG A 219 13.45 -1.83 42.98
CA ARG A 219 13.03 -2.38 41.69
C ARG A 219 11.71 -3.14 41.76
N LYS A 220 11.53 -3.95 42.82
CA LYS A 220 10.27 -4.69 43.04
C LYS A 220 9.07 -3.77 43.20
N ARG A 221 9.24 -2.60 43.82
CA ARG A 221 8.16 -1.62 43.97
C ARG A 221 7.85 -0.87 42.67
N LEU A 222 8.88 -0.56 41.88
CA LEU A 222 8.72 0.15 40.60
C LEU A 222 8.17 -0.71 39.46
N HIS A 223 8.26 -2.05 39.53
CA HIS A 223 7.69 -2.97 38.54
C HIS A 223 6.24 -3.41 38.85
N GLN A 224 5.63 -2.88 39.92
CA GLN A 224 4.25 -3.21 40.33
C GLN A 224 3.22 -2.12 39.98
N ASP A 225 3.65 -0.99 39.41
CA ASP A 225 2.81 0.05 38.80
C ASP A 225 2.89 -0.03 37.27
#